data_AF-A0A9D2DXM3-F1
#
_entry.id   AF-A0A9D2DXM3-F1
#
_cell.length_a   1.000
_cell.length_b   1.000
_cell.length_c   1.000
_cell.angle_alpha   90.00
_cell.angle_beta   90.00
_cell.angle_gamma   90.00
#
_symmetry.space_group_name_H-M   'P 1'
#
loop_
_entity.id
_entity.type
_entity.pdbx_description
1 polymer ?
#
loop_
_entity_poly.entity_id
_entity_poly.type
_entity_poly.pdbx_seq_one_letter_code
_entity_poly.pdbx_strand_id
1 'polypeptide(L)'
;MPRSSATWEGSSKGKNLLKIALRSLLQQNWRYLRKKAYRPVLKGLCIRCICFYQKYLSRGMCLYKPTCSEYTKRCINNLGVVRGILLGAWRILRCNPLSRGWIDPAPEKYSKKKWLL
;
A
#
# COMPACT_ATOMS: atom_id res chain seq x y z
N MET A 1 37.58 22.27 -52.36
CA MET A 1 36.18 22.18 -51.87
C MET A 1 36.13 21.21 -50.68
N PRO A 2 36.00 21.66 -49.41
CA PRO A 2 35.80 20.73 -48.30
C PRO A 2 34.32 20.36 -48.16
N ARG A 3 34.06 19.06 -48.00
CA ARG A 3 32.74 18.44 -47.98
C ARG A 3 32.18 18.50 -46.54
N SER A 4 31.05 19.18 -46.40
CA SER A 4 30.17 19.24 -45.23
C SER A 4 29.95 17.86 -44.57
N SER A 5 30.44 17.68 -43.34
CA SER A 5 30.23 16.48 -42.51
C SER A 5 29.57 16.78 -41.15
N ALA A 6 29.00 17.98 -40.95
CA ALA A 6 28.70 18.50 -39.61
C ALA A 6 27.30 18.20 -39.01
N THR A 7 26.42 17.40 -39.62
CA THR A 7 24.99 17.42 -39.21
C THR A 7 24.46 16.24 -38.40
N TRP A 8 25.22 15.17 -38.15
CA TRP A 8 24.68 13.96 -37.48
C TRP A 8 24.98 13.85 -35.97
N GLU A 9 25.99 14.56 -35.45
CA GLU A 9 26.37 14.49 -34.02
C GLU A 9 25.44 15.28 -33.09
N GLY A 10 24.79 16.34 -33.59
CA GLY A 10 23.86 17.17 -32.81
C GLY A 10 22.55 16.48 -32.44
N SER A 11 22.00 15.65 -33.34
CA SER A 11 20.70 14.98 -33.15
C SER A 11 20.76 13.86 -32.09
N SER A 12 21.90 13.17 -31.99
CA SER A 12 22.09 12.09 -31.02
C SER A 12 22.34 12.62 -29.60
N LYS A 13 23.12 13.72 -29.45
CA LYS A 13 23.30 14.40 -28.15
C LYS A 13 21.99 14.95 -27.58
N GLY A 14 21.16 15.58 -28.41
CA GLY A 14 19.87 16.14 -27.99
C GLY A 14 18.89 15.09 -27.42
N LYS A 15 18.79 13.91 -28.06
CA LYS A 15 17.91 12.82 -27.60
C LYS A 15 18.35 12.22 -26.26
N ASN A 16 19.65 12.15 -26.01
CA ASN A 16 20.19 11.66 -24.73
C ASN A 16 19.99 12.68 -23.61
N LEU A 17 20.18 13.97 -23.90
CA LEU A 17 19.94 15.05 -22.92
C LEU A 17 18.47 15.10 -22.47
N LEU A 18 17.53 14.95 -23.41
CA LEU A 18 16.10 14.93 -23.11
C LEU A 18 15.71 13.73 -22.23
N LYS A 19 16.27 12.53 -22.52
CA LYS A 19 16.05 11.32 -21.70
C LYS A 19 16.61 11.44 -20.29
N ILE A 20 17.77 12.06 -20.13
CA ILE A 20 18.41 12.29 -18.82
C ILE A 20 17.59 13.29 -18.00
N ALA A 21 17.15 14.39 -18.61
CA ALA A 21 16.28 15.38 -17.98
C ALA A 21 14.91 14.80 -17.59
N LEU A 22 14.31 13.97 -18.45
CA LEU A 22 13.05 13.29 -18.15
C LEU A 22 13.20 12.30 -16.97
N ARG A 23 14.30 11.55 -16.92
CA ARG A 23 14.62 10.64 -15.81
C ARG A 23 14.81 11.38 -14.49
N SER A 24 15.55 12.50 -14.48
CA SER A 24 15.78 13.27 -13.26
C SER A 24 14.50 13.95 -12.74
N LEU A 25 13.65 14.46 -13.64
CA LEU A 25 12.32 14.98 -13.31
C LEU A 25 11.40 13.90 -12.75
N LEU A 26 11.35 12.71 -13.39
CA LEU A 26 10.60 11.57 -12.88
C LEU A 26 11.11 11.12 -11.50
N GLN A 27 12.43 11.10 -11.29
CA GLN A 27 13.05 10.67 -10.04
C GLN A 27 12.83 11.64 -8.88
N GLN A 28 12.84 12.95 -9.14
CA GLN A 28 12.48 13.97 -8.14
C GLN A 28 10.99 13.91 -7.79
N ASN A 29 10.12 13.75 -8.79
CA ASN A 29 8.68 13.70 -8.58
C ASN A 29 8.19 12.33 -8.07
N TRP A 30 9.02 11.28 -8.12
CA TRP A 30 8.72 9.94 -7.62
C TRP A 30 8.43 9.92 -6.11
N ARG A 31 9.16 10.73 -5.32
CA ARG A 31 8.92 10.85 -3.86
C ARG A 31 7.56 11.50 -3.57
N TYR A 32 7.11 12.42 -4.43
CA TYR A 32 5.81 13.09 -4.34
C TYR A 32 4.67 12.16 -4.78
N LEU A 33 4.80 11.52 -5.95
CA LEU A 33 3.85 10.56 -6.49
C LEU A 33 3.66 9.34 -5.57
N ARG A 34 4.74 8.81 -4.98
CA ARG A 34 4.69 7.69 -4.03
C ARG A 34 3.91 8.04 -2.76
N LYS A 35 4.04 9.25 -2.22
CA LYS A 35 3.32 9.65 -1.00
C LYS A 35 1.85 9.98 -1.28
N LYS A 36 1.56 10.65 -2.39
CA LYS A 36 0.22 11.19 -2.69
C LYS A 36 -0.71 10.15 -3.34
N ALA A 37 -0.21 9.31 -4.24
CA ALA A 37 -1.03 8.33 -4.98
C ALA A 37 -0.94 6.91 -4.41
N TYR A 38 0.24 6.46 -3.96
CA TYR A 38 0.43 5.05 -3.61
C TYR A 38 -0.29 4.64 -2.31
N ARG A 39 -0.35 5.53 -1.31
CA ARG A 39 -1.00 5.24 -0.02
C ARG A 39 -2.52 5.04 -0.09
N PRO A 40 -3.32 5.90 -0.74
CA PRO A 40 -4.77 5.71 -0.83
C PRO A 40 -5.15 4.51 -1.70
N VAL A 41 -4.46 4.32 -2.84
CA VAL A 41 -4.71 3.21 -3.76
C VAL A 41 -4.41 1.86 -3.09
N LEU A 42 -3.26 1.76 -2.40
CA LEU A 42 -2.89 0.53 -1.69
C LEU A 42 -3.86 0.22 -0.55
N LYS A 43 -4.38 1.23 0.16
CA LYS A 43 -5.39 1.03 1.21
C LYS A 43 -6.67 0.42 0.63
N GLY A 44 -7.17 0.99 -0.47
CA GLY A 44 -8.36 0.50 -1.15
C GLY A 44 -8.19 -0.92 -1.66
N LEU A 45 -7.05 -1.21 -2.31
CA LEU A 45 -6.75 -2.53 -2.85
C LEU A 45 -6.68 -3.59 -1.75
N CYS A 46 -5.93 -3.32 -0.66
CA CYS A 46 -5.81 -4.28 0.45
C CYS A 46 -7.14 -4.59 1.12
N ILE A 47 -8.00 -3.58 1.35
CA ILE A 47 -9.34 -3.82 1.90
C ILE A 47 -10.19 -4.64 0.92
N ARG A 48 -10.12 -4.36 -0.38
CA ARG A 48 -10.85 -5.11 -1.41
C ARG A 48 -10.43 -6.59 -1.44
N CYS A 49 -9.13 -6.87 -1.35
CA CYS A 49 -8.59 -8.22 -1.25
C CYS A 49 -9.08 -8.94 0.01
N ILE A 50 -9.09 -8.27 1.17
CA ILE A 50 -9.60 -8.84 2.42
C ILE A 50 -11.10 -9.12 2.33
N CYS A 51 -11.90 -8.23 1.74
CA CYS A 51 -13.33 -8.46 1.53
C CYS A 51 -13.59 -9.62 0.54
N PHE A 52 -12.77 -9.74 -0.51
CA PHE A 52 -12.83 -10.87 -1.43
C PHE A 52 -12.53 -12.18 -0.70
N TYR A 53 -11.44 -12.23 0.06
CA TYR A 53 -11.11 -13.38 0.90
C TYR A 53 -12.24 -13.71 1.89
N GLN A 54 -12.85 -12.71 2.55
CA GLN A 54 -14.00 -12.92 3.42
C GLN A 54 -15.18 -13.56 2.68
N LYS A 55 -15.48 -13.12 1.46
CA LYS A 55 -16.63 -13.61 0.70
C LYS A 55 -16.45 -15.03 0.16
N TYR A 56 -15.23 -15.38 -0.27
CA TYR A 56 -14.97 -16.66 -0.95
C TYR A 56 -14.34 -17.74 -0.05
N LEU A 57 -13.55 -17.35 0.96
CA LEU A 57 -12.80 -18.28 1.81
C LEU A 57 -13.26 -18.32 3.27
N SER A 58 -14.00 -17.32 3.77
CA SER A 58 -14.34 -17.27 5.20
C SER A 58 -15.45 -18.25 5.57
N ARG A 59 -15.05 -19.48 5.90
CA ARG A 59 -15.90 -20.53 6.48
C ARG A 59 -16.11 -20.41 8.00
N GLY A 60 -15.90 -19.22 8.57
CA GLY A 60 -16.18 -18.96 10.00
C GLY A 60 -15.24 -19.63 11.01
N MET A 61 -14.10 -20.20 10.59
CA MET A 61 -13.19 -20.96 11.47
C MET A 61 -12.24 -20.10 12.32
N CYS A 62 -12.55 -18.82 12.54
CA CYS A 62 -11.71 -17.95 13.37
C CYS A 62 -11.99 -18.22 14.84
N LEU A 63 -10.97 -18.64 15.58
CA LEU A 63 -11.06 -18.90 17.02
C LEU A 63 -11.07 -17.60 17.85
N TYR A 64 -10.49 -16.53 17.33
CA TYR A 64 -10.45 -15.22 17.96
C TYR A 64 -11.69 -14.39 17.63
N LYS A 65 -12.17 -13.60 18.61
CA LYS A 65 -13.19 -12.58 18.40
C LYS A 65 -12.63 -11.16 18.61
N PRO A 66 -12.91 -10.20 17.71
CA PRO A 66 -13.51 -10.36 16.37
C PRO A 66 -12.61 -11.20 15.42
N THR A 67 -13.16 -11.64 14.28
CA THR A 67 -12.44 -12.49 13.32
C THR A 67 -11.14 -11.85 12.85
N CYS A 68 -10.15 -12.66 12.47
CA CYS A 68 -8.82 -12.17 12.05
C CYS A 68 -8.90 -11.17 10.88
N SER A 69 -9.85 -11.36 9.97
CA SER A 69 -10.09 -10.45 8.84
C SER A 69 -10.72 -9.13 9.27
N GLU A 70 -11.67 -9.15 10.21
CA GLU A 70 -12.27 -7.94 10.80
C GLU A 70 -11.24 -7.16 11.63
N TYR A 71 -10.42 -7.86 12.42
CA TYR A 71 -9.28 -7.26 13.13
C TYR A 71 -8.31 -6.56 12.16
N THR A 72 -7.93 -7.25 11.08
CA THR A 72 -7.03 -6.70 10.06
C THR A 72 -7.64 -5.46 9.40
N LYS A 73 -8.94 -5.50 9.08
CA LYS A 73 -9.67 -4.36 8.50
C LYS A 73 -9.65 -3.14 9.44
N ARG A 74 -9.93 -3.34 10.73
CA ARG A 74 -9.85 -2.28 11.75
C ARG A 74 -8.43 -1.73 11.89
N CYS A 75 -7.42 -2.60 11.94
CA CYS A 75 -6.02 -2.17 12.04
C CYS A 75 -5.57 -1.36 10.81
N ILE A 76 -5.95 -1.77 9.59
CA ILE A 76 -5.67 -1.00 8.37
C ILE A 76 -6.35 0.37 8.41
N ASN A 77 -7.56 0.44 8.96
CA ASN A 77 -8.27 1.71 9.07
C ASN A 77 -7.63 2.66 10.08
N ASN A 78 -7.22 2.14 11.24
CA ASN A 78 -6.72 2.94 12.36
C ASN A 78 -5.22 3.24 12.24
N LEU A 79 -4.38 2.22 11.99
CA LEU A 79 -2.92 2.33 11.99
C LEU A 79 -2.32 2.58 10.61
N GLY A 80 -3.11 2.41 9.55
CA GLY A 80 -2.67 2.47 8.16
C GLY A 80 -2.29 1.10 7.60
N VAL A 81 -2.09 1.02 6.28
CA VAL A 81 -1.97 -0.25 5.54
C VAL A 81 -0.82 -1.11 6.02
N VAL A 82 0.39 -0.55 6.13
CA VAL A 82 1.59 -1.32 6.46
C VAL A 82 1.51 -1.93 7.86
N ARG A 83 1.24 -1.10 8.89
CA ARG A 83 1.10 -1.57 10.27
C ARG A 83 -0.12 -2.48 10.45
N GLY A 84 -1.21 -2.17 9.75
CA GLY A 84 -2.44 -2.96 9.82
C GLY A 84 -2.28 -4.37 9.24
N ILE A 85 -1.58 -4.50 8.11
CA ILE A 85 -1.27 -5.81 7.51
C ILE A 85 -0.32 -6.59 8.41
N LEU A 86 0.73 -5.97 8.96
CA LEU A 86 1.69 -6.67 9.81
C LEU A 86 1.02 -7.27 11.07
N LEU A 87 0.19 -6.48 11.75
CA LEU A 87 -0.56 -6.96 12.93
C LEU A 87 -1.59 -8.02 12.57
N GLY A 88 -2.32 -7.82 11.47
CA GLY A 88 -3.29 -8.78 10.96
C GLY A 88 -2.66 -10.12 10.60
N ALA A 89 -1.56 -10.09 9.84
CA ALA A 89 -0.80 -11.27 9.43
C ALA A 89 -0.23 -12.02 10.64
N TRP A 90 0.36 -11.29 11.60
CA TRP A 90 0.88 -11.89 12.84
C TRP A 90 -0.23 -12.56 13.66
N ARG A 91 -1.47 -12.04 13.61
CA ARG A 91 -2.63 -12.68 14.25
C ARG A 91 -3.14 -13.89 13.46
N ILE A 92 -3.15 -13.84 12.13
CA ILE A 92 -3.52 -14.99 11.28
C ILE A 92 -2.57 -16.16 11.53
N LEU A 93 -1.26 -15.91 11.62
CA LEU A 93 -0.26 -16.95 11.92
C LEU A 93 -0.48 -17.64 13.28
N ARG A 94 -1.03 -16.92 14.26
CA ARG A 94 -1.39 -17.46 15.58
C ARG A 94 -2.78 -18.09 15.63
N CYS A 95 -3.58 -17.91 14.58
CA CYS A 95 -4.92 -18.47 14.45
C CYS A 95 -4.84 -19.93 13.98
N ASN A 96 -4.41 -20.81 14.88
CA ASN A 96 -4.39 -22.26 14.69
C ASN A 96 -5.47 -22.92 15.58
N PRO A 97 -6.21 -23.96 15.14
CA PRO A 97 -7.16 -24.72 15.98
C PRO A 97 -6.61 -25.22 17.34
N LEU A 98 -5.29 -25.33 17.49
CA LEU A 98 -4.65 -25.74 18.74
C LEU A 98 -4.43 -24.59 19.75
N SER A 99 -4.72 -23.33 19.39
CA SER A 99 -4.62 -22.21 20.33
C SER A 99 -5.90 -22.10 21.18
N ARG A 100 -5.83 -21.45 22.34
CA ARG A 100 -7.03 -21.08 23.10
C ARG A 100 -7.51 -19.74 22.54
N GLY A 101 -8.74 -19.71 22.02
CA GLY A 101 -9.34 -18.49 21.47
C GLY A 101 -9.35 -17.38 22.52
N TRP A 102 -9.05 -16.15 22.10
CA TRP A 102 -9.03 -14.99 22.99
C TRP A 102 -9.74 -13.79 22.36
N ILE A 103 -10.17 -12.85 23.21
CA ILE A 103 -10.72 -11.57 22.79
C ILE A 103 -9.57 -10.57 22.71
N ASP A 104 -9.21 -10.17 21.49
CA ASP A 104 -8.17 -9.17 21.27
C ASP A 104 -8.77 -8.01 20.46
N PRO A 105 -9.05 -6.86 21.11
CA PRO A 105 -9.62 -5.69 20.47
C PRO A 105 -8.58 -5.00 19.57
N ALA A 106 -9.00 -4.61 18.36
CA ALA A 106 -8.13 -3.87 17.47
C ALA A 106 -7.73 -2.52 18.11
N PRO A 107 -6.47 -2.08 17.96
CA PRO A 107 -6.03 -0.77 18.41
C PRO A 107 -6.85 0.31 17.69
N GLU A 108 -7.71 0.99 18.44
CA GLU A 108 -8.44 2.15 17.97
C GLU A 108 -7.55 3.37 18.11
N LYS A 109 -7.31 4.08 17.00
CA LYS A 109 -6.84 5.46 17.12
C LYS A 109 -8.04 6.25 17.59
N TYR A 110 -8.06 6.59 18.87
CA TYR A 110 -9.04 7.50 19.46
C TYR A 110 -8.85 8.90 18.83
N SER A 111 -9.39 9.10 17.62
CA SER A 111 -9.41 10.39 16.93
C SER A 111 -10.70 11.10 17.29
N LYS A 112 -10.66 11.85 18.39
CA LYS A 112 -11.74 12.63 19.02
C LYS A 112 -12.26 13.81 18.16
N LYS A 113 -12.31 13.70 16.82
CA LYS A 113 -12.72 14.77 15.90
C LYS A 113 -13.95 14.40 15.04
N LYS A 114 -14.99 13.84 15.66
CA LYS A 114 -16.31 13.68 15.02
C LYS A 114 -17.44 14.46 15.73
N TRP A 115 -17.15 15.08 16.87
CA TRP A 115 -18.12 15.84 17.68
C TRP A 115 -17.98 17.37 17.57
N LEU A 116 -17.24 17.88 16.57
CA LEU A 116 -16.96 19.31 16.39
C LEU A 116 -17.27 19.80 14.96
N LEU A 117 -18.22 19.16 14.28
CA LEU A 117 -18.83 19.65 13.05
C LEU A 117 -20.35 19.53 13.18
#